data_AF-A0A3D0I6V6-F1
#
_entry.id   AF-A0A3D0I6V6-F1
#
_cell.length_a   1.000
_cell.length_b   1.000
_cell.length_c   1.000
_cell.angle_alpha   90.00
_cell.angle_beta   90.00
_cell.angle_gamma   90.00
#
_symmetry.space_group_name_H-M   'P 1'
#
loop_
_entity.id
_entity.type
_entity.pdbx_description
1 polymer ?
#
loop_
_entity_poly.entity_id
_entity_poly.type
_entity_poly.pdbx_seq_one_letter_code
_entity_poly.pdbx_strand_id
1 'polypeptide(L)'
;MAKHHGGEVGGGKVVSPTDWLLIWKTLDQFNRSIELANQYIETLPADDQKRLKTLRPIERIAAVTTHLNALLQSHGLELVRGEEQRGEAA
;
A
#
# COMPACT_ATOMS: atom_id res chain seq x y z
N MET A 1 31.14 52.64 8.13
CA MET A 1 30.57 51.40 8.74
C MET A 1 29.08 51.37 8.44
N ALA A 2 28.66 50.61 7.43
CA ALA A 2 27.25 50.33 7.15
C ALA A 2 27.01 48.85 7.47
N LYS A 3 25.99 48.61 8.29
CA LYS A 3 25.70 47.33 8.95
C LYS A 3 25.25 46.28 7.92
N HIS A 4 25.93 45.12 7.96
CA HIS A 4 25.34 43.84 7.57
C HIS A 4 24.07 43.57 8.38
N HIS A 5 23.17 42.77 7.80
CA HIS A 5 22.17 41.86 8.40
C HIS A 5 20.79 42.02 7.75
N GLY A 6 20.49 41.12 6.81
CA GLY A 6 19.16 40.91 6.26
C GLY A 6 19.13 39.48 5.74
N GLY A 7 18.66 38.56 6.57
CA GLY A 7 18.86 37.13 6.44
C GLY A 7 18.35 36.53 5.13
N GLU A 8 19.11 35.55 4.64
CA GLU A 8 18.61 34.54 3.71
C GLU A 8 17.48 33.77 4.41
N VAL A 9 16.24 34.22 4.17
CA VAL A 9 15.07 33.40 4.46
C VAL A 9 15.11 32.27 3.45
N GLY A 10 15.57 31.10 3.90
CA GLY A 10 15.69 29.90 3.09
C GLY A 10 14.44 29.70 2.25
N GLY A 11 14.64 29.73 0.92
CA GLY A 11 13.57 29.61 -0.07
C GLY A 11 12.87 28.26 0.07
N GLY A 12 11.83 28.21 0.90
CA GLY A 12 10.88 27.11 0.92
C GLY A 12 10.25 27.04 -0.46
N LYS A 13 10.53 25.94 -1.19
CA LYS A 13 9.93 25.69 -2.50
C LYS A 13 8.41 25.77 -2.33
N VAL A 14 7.80 26.82 -2.86
CA VAL A 14 6.35 26.98 -2.88
C VAL A 14 5.80 25.80 -3.67
N VAL A 15 5.12 24.89 -2.97
CA VAL A 15 4.46 23.73 -3.58
C VAL A 15 3.38 24.27 -4.49
N SER A 16 3.46 23.94 -5.79
CA SER A 16 2.46 24.45 -6.74
C SER A 16 1.08 23.86 -6.40
N PRO A 17 -0.03 24.52 -6.80
CA PRO A 17 -1.37 23.95 -6.61
C PRO A 17 -1.50 22.52 -7.19
N THR A 18 -0.80 22.23 -8.27
CA THR A 18 -0.73 20.88 -8.87
C THR A 18 0.01 19.89 -7.99
N ASP A 19 1.15 20.28 -7.42
CA ASP A 19 1.90 19.44 -6.47
C ASP A 19 1.08 19.18 -5.20
N TRP A 20 0.34 20.19 -4.72
CA TRP A 20 -0.54 20.04 -3.56
C TRP A 20 -1.69 19.06 -3.84
N LEU A 21 -2.30 19.14 -5.02
CA LEU A 21 -3.33 18.20 -5.44
C LEU A 21 -2.79 16.77 -5.53
N LEU A 22 -1.56 16.59 -6.04
CA LEU A 22 -0.91 15.29 -6.09
C LEU A 22 -0.65 14.72 -4.69
N ILE A 23 -0.12 15.54 -3.78
CA ILE A 23 0.12 15.16 -2.38
C ILE A 23 -1.20 14.73 -1.73
N TRP A 24 -2.25 15.55 -1.87
CA TRP A 24 -3.56 15.23 -1.31
C TRP A 24 -4.12 13.91 -1.84
N LYS A 25 -4.09 13.69 -3.16
CA LYS A 25 -4.54 12.43 -3.76
C LYS A 25 -3.74 11.23 -3.26
N THR A 26 -2.44 11.39 -3.10
CA THR A 26 -1.56 10.33 -2.59
C THR A 26 -1.91 9.96 -1.15
N LEU A 27 -2.18 10.96 -0.29
CA LEU A 27 -2.61 10.74 1.09
C LEU A 27 -4.00 10.08 1.16
N ASP A 28 -4.93 10.50 0.31
CA ASP A 28 -6.26 9.88 0.22
C ASP A 28 -6.18 8.41 -0.21
N GLN A 29 -5.37 8.09 -1.23
CA GLN A 29 -5.13 6.70 -1.66
C GLN A 29 -4.46 5.87 -0.56
N PHE A 30 -3.52 6.46 0.18
CA PHE A 30 -2.88 5.79 1.31
C PHE A 30 -3.89 5.46 2.42
N ASN A 31 -4.79 6.39 2.77
CA ASN A 31 -5.84 6.15 3.76
C ASN A 31 -6.79 5.03 3.31
N ARG A 32 -7.23 5.04 2.05
CA ARG A 32 -8.06 3.95 1.51
C ARG A 32 -7.37 2.59 1.56
N SER A 33 -6.05 2.56 1.34
CA SER A 33 -5.27 1.32 1.43
C SER A 33 -5.24 0.77 2.86
N ILE A 34 -5.19 1.64 3.87
CA ILE A 34 -5.29 1.24 5.28
C ILE A 34 -6.66 0.65 5.58
N GLU A 35 -7.74 1.29 5.11
CA GLU A 35 -9.11 0.80 5.31
C GLU A 35 -9.30 -0.59 4.70
N LEU A 36 -8.88 -0.79 3.45
CA LEU A 36 -8.95 -2.08 2.78
C LEU A 36 -8.13 -3.16 3.51
N ALA A 37 -6.93 -2.81 3.98
CA ALA A 37 -6.11 -3.73 4.76
C ALA A 37 -6.80 -4.13 6.07
N ASN A 38 -7.44 -3.19 6.77
CA ASN A 38 -8.18 -3.49 8.00
C ASN A 38 -9.40 -4.39 7.72
N GLN A 39 -10.18 -4.11 6.67
CA GLN A 39 -11.31 -4.95 6.26
C GLN A 39 -10.87 -6.38 5.92
N TYR A 40 -9.76 -6.52 5.21
CA TYR A 40 -9.19 -7.84 4.93
C TYR A 40 -8.75 -8.55 6.21
N ILE A 41 -8.09 -7.84 7.13
CA ILE A 41 -7.67 -8.42 8.41
C ILE A 41 -8.89 -8.97 9.16
N GLU A 42 -10.03 -8.30 9.13
CA GLU A 42 -11.27 -8.77 9.79
C GLU A 42 -11.77 -10.13 9.28
N THR A 43 -11.37 -10.57 8.09
CA THR A 43 -11.72 -11.91 7.56
C THR A 43 -10.76 -13.01 8.01
N LEU A 44 -9.65 -12.68 8.67
CA LEU A 44 -8.63 -13.63 9.11
C LEU A 44 -8.96 -14.25 10.48
N PRO A 45 -8.32 -15.37 10.88
CA PRO A 45 -8.44 -15.93 12.23
C PRO A 45 -8.08 -14.93 13.33
N ALA A 46 -8.68 -15.09 14.52
CA ALA A 46 -8.55 -14.14 15.62
C ALA A 46 -7.09 -13.88 16.06
N ASP A 47 -6.23 -14.91 16.02
CA ASP A 47 -4.81 -14.76 16.36
C ASP A 47 -4.06 -13.90 15.35
N ASP A 48 -4.34 -14.07 14.05
CA ASP A 48 -3.77 -13.25 12.98
C ASP A 48 -4.32 -11.82 13.04
N GLN A 49 -5.60 -11.64 13.34
CA GLN A 49 -6.17 -10.32 13.59
C GLN A 49 -5.43 -9.59 14.71
N LYS A 50 -5.25 -10.26 15.85
CA LYS A 50 -4.55 -9.70 17.00
C LYS A 50 -3.13 -9.32 16.64
N ARG A 51 -2.40 -10.20 15.93
CA ARG A 51 -1.01 -9.95 15.51
C ARG A 51 -0.90 -8.80 14.50
N LEU A 52 -1.80 -8.71 13.54
CA LEU A 52 -1.73 -7.67 12.49
C LEU A 52 -2.21 -6.31 13.01
N LYS A 53 -3.19 -6.27 13.93
CA LYS A 53 -3.68 -5.01 14.52
C LYS A 53 -2.64 -4.29 15.40
N THR A 54 -1.58 -4.97 15.86
CA THR A 54 -0.48 -4.32 16.60
C THR A 54 0.54 -3.62 15.69
N LEU A 55 0.55 -3.95 14.40
CA LEU A 55 1.47 -3.35 13.43
C LEU A 55 1.09 -1.89 13.12
N ARG A 56 2.06 -1.11 12.65
CA ARG A 56 1.80 0.23 12.10
C ARG A 56 1.03 0.11 10.78
N PRO A 57 0.25 1.12 10.37
CA PRO A 57 -0.61 1.02 9.18
C PRO A 57 0.13 0.58 7.90
N ILE A 58 1.34 1.10 7.66
CA ILE A 58 2.14 0.72 6.49
C ILE A 58 2.62 -0.75 6.53
N GLU A 59 2.94 -1.25 7.72
CA GLU A 59 3.34 -2.64 7.93
C GLU A 59 2.15 -3.59 7.75
N ARG A 60 0.94 -3.17 8.14
CA ARG A 60 -0.29 -3.91 7.87
C ARG A 60 -0.54 -4.06 6.39
N ILE A 61 -0.45 -2.96 5.64
CA ILE A 61 -0.62 -2.98 4.18
C ILE A 61 0.38 -3.96 3.56
N ALA A 62 1.67 -3.86 3.91
CA ALA A 62 2.70 -4.75 3.39
C ALA A 62 2.44 -6.24 3.72
N ALA A 63 2.03 -6.54 4.96
CA ALA A 63 1.71 -7.91 5.37
C ALA A 63 0.50 -8.47 4.62
N VAL A 64 -0.56 -7.68 4.47
CA VAL A 64 -1.77 -8.06 3.72
C VAL A 64 -1.47 -8.29 2.25
N THR A 65 -0.73 -7.39 1.60
CA THR A 65 -0.32 -7.55 0.20
C THR A 65 0.51 -8.81 0.00
N THR A 66 1.45 -9.09 0.90
CA THR A 66 2.28 -10.31 0.85
C THR A 66 1.42 -11.57 0.95
N HIS A 67 0.48 -11.58 1.90
CA HIS A 67 -0.42 -12.72 2.09
C HIS A 67 -1.35 -12.95 0.89
N LEU A 68 -1.95 -11.88 0.35
CA LEU A 68 -2.77 -11.95 -0.86
C LEU A 68 -1.97 -12.46 -2.07
N ASN A 69 -0.73 -12.01 -2.24
CA ASN A 69 0.13 -12.50 -3.31
C ASN A 69 0.45 -13.99 -3.15
N ALA A 70 0.69 -14.47 -1.92
CA ALA A 70 0.90 -15.88 -1.64
C ALA A 70 -0.36 -16.72 -1.97
N LEU A 71 -1.56 -16.22 -1.63
CA LEU A 71 -2.82 -16.85 -2.01
C LEU A 71 -3.00 -16.90 -3.53
N LEU A 72 -2.70 -15.82 -4.24
CA LEU A 72 -2.79 -15.79 -5.70
C LEU A 72 -1.82 -16.80 -6.33
N GLN A 73 -0.61 -16.93 -5.79
CA GLN A 73 0.37 -17.92 -6.27
C GLN A 73 -0.07 -19.36 -5.98
N SER A 74 -0.69 -19.62 -4.83
CA SER A 74 -1.19 -20.97 -4.50
C SER A 74 -2.38 -21.39 -5.35
N HIS A 75 -3.27 -20.45 -5.71
CA HIS A 75 -4.46 -20.73 -6.55
C HIS A 75 -4.19 -20.59 -8.05
N GLY A 76 -3.18 -19.80 -8.45
CA GLY A 76 -2.79 -19.58 -9.84
C GLY A 76 -2.12 -20.78 -10.51
N LEU A 77 -1.67 -21.79 -9.73
CA LEU A 77 -1.11 -23.04 -10.27
C LEU A 77 -2.19 -24.11 -10.56
N GLU A 78 -3.41 -23.98 -10.04
CA GLU A 78 -4.50 -24.92 -10.35
C GLU A 78 -5.21 -24.59 -11.67
N LEU A 79 -5.27 -23.31 -12.06
CA LEU A 79 -5.93 -22.89 -13.30
C LEU A 79 -5.10 -23.22 -14.56
N VAL A 80 -3.76 -23.20 -14.48
CA VAL A 80 -2.89 -23.51 -15.63
C VAL A 80 -2.79 -25.03 -15.88
N ARG A 81 -2.87 -25.86 -14.83
CA ARG A 81 -2.76 -27.33 -14.96
C ARG A 81 -4.03 -27.99 -15.52
N GLY A 82 -5.19 -27.33 -15.40
CA GLY A 82 -6.47 -27.82 -15.93
C GLY A 82 -6.67 -27.60 -17.44
N GLU A 83 -5.97 -26.62 -18.04
CA GLU A 83 -6.04 -26.37 -19.49
C GLU A 83 -5.09 -27.28 -20.28
N GLU A 84 -3.96 -27.69 -19.71
CA GLU A 84 -2.99 -28.56 -20.39
C GLU A 84 -3.53 -30.01 -20.55
N GLN A 85 -4.28 -30.53 -19.57
CA GLN A 85 -4.89 -31.87 -19.66
C GLN A 85 -6.10 -31.96 -20.60
N ARG A 86 -6.72 -30.84 -20.97
CA ARG A 86 -7.83 -30.82 -21.95
C ARG A 86 -7.36 -30.70 -23.39
N GLY A 87 -6.09 -30.36 -23.63
CA GLY A 87 -5.48 -30.28 -24.96
C GLY A 87 -4.90 -31.61 -25.47
N GLU A 88 -4.70 -32.60 -24.61
CA GLU A 88 -4.04 -33.87 -24.96
C GLU A 88 -5.01 -35.04 -25.19
N ALA A 89 -6.33 -34.80 -25.04
CA ALA A 89 -7.39 -35.78 -25.22
C ALA A 89 -8.31 -35.49 -26.43
N ALA A 90 -7.84 -34.72 -27.41
CA ALA A 90 -8.58 -34.41 -28.65
C ALA A 90 -7.80 -34.87 -29.90
#